data_AF-A0A9E2P3V9-F1
#
_entry.id   AF-A0A9E2P3V9-F1
#
_cell.length_a   1.000
_cell.length_b   1.000
_cell.length_c   1.000
_cell.angle_alpha   90.00
_cell.angle_beta   90.00
_cell.angle_gamma   90.00
#
_symmetry.space_group_name_H-M   'P 1'
#
loop_
_entity.id
_entity.type
_entity.pdbx_description
1 polymer ?
#
loop_
_entity_poly.entity_id
_entity_poly.type
_entity_poly.pdbx_seq_one_letter_code
_entity_poly.pdbx_strand_id
1 'polypeptide(L)'
;GSAARVIVASAQVGLGQVDGRPAPTSVETNIRFRVPEVERGWDGPEPTGVQLSLAREIVESMPDWSPRDRMEAMMDGLDFDRRAVVGPWIDELLPMDRETDLRIAALQMARLYSEAELRRVLAGERVDDRSPEALAAACPELTPGEELAMEELRRRYCGRYGCEVIGPDSVPG
;
A
#
# COMPACT_ATOMS: atom_id res chain seq x y z
N GLY A 1 14.99 6.50 2.51
CA GLY A 1 13.96 7.09 3.39
C GLY A 1 13.41 8.33 2.72
N SER A 2 12.29 8.20 2.01
CA SER A 2 11.62 9.36 1.41
C SER A 2 10.77 10.01 2.49
N ALA A 3 11.19 11.20 2.92
CA ALA A 3 10.44 11.99 3.88
C ALA A 3 9.15 12.46 3.23
N ALA A 4 8.03 11.81 3.56
CA ALA A 4 6.71 12.36 3.27
C ALA A 4 6.61 13.72 3.97
N ARG A 5 6.56 14.80 3.18
CA ARG A 5 6.38 16.15 3.69
C ARG A 5 4.91 16.31 4.06
N VAL A 6 4.55 15.95 5.28
CA VAL A 6 3.22 16.21 5.83
C VAL A 6 3.10 17.72 6.02
N ILE A 7 2.40 18.39 5.11
CA ILE A 7 1.99 19.78 5.30
C ILE A 7 0.76 19.74 6.20
N VAL A 8 0.95 19.88 7.50
CA VAL A 8 -0.15 20.07 8.44
C VAL A 8 -0.68 21.49 8.26
N ALA A 9 -1.80 21.64 7.56
CA ALA A 9 -2.57 22.87 7.59
C ALA A 9 -3.24 22.96 8.97
N SER A 10 -2.64 23.70 9.90
CA SER A 10 -3.29 24.02 11.17
C SER A 10 -4.39 25.06 10.92
N ALA A 11 -5.65 24.63 10.91
CA ALA A 11 -6.77 25.57 10.94
C ALA A 11 -7.12 25.89 12.41
N GLN A 12 -7.04 27.16 12.79
CA GLN A 12 -7.72 27.62 14.02
C GLN A 12 -9.20 27.77 13.71
N VAL A 13 -10.02 26.87 14.28
CA VAL A 13 -11.48 26.97 14.17
C VAL A 13 -11.96 27.96 15.22
N GLY A 14 -12.35 29.16 14.76
CA GLY A 14 -13.09 30.11 15.58
C GLY A 14 -14.53 29.67 15.75
N LEU A 15 -15.05 29.75 16.98
CA LEU A 15 -16.50 29.68 17.22
C LEU A 15 -17.13 30.93 16.60
N GLY A 16 -17.90 30.75 15.53
CA GLY A 16 -18.75 31.83 15.01
C GLY A 16 -19.81 32.17 16.07
N GLN A 17 -20.04 33.45 16.32
CA GLN A 17 -21.15 33.88 17.16
C GLN A 17 -22.25 34.50 16.29
N VAL A 18 -23.49 34.07 16.51
CA VAL A 18 -24.69 34.72 15.98
C VAL A 18 -25.50 35.19 17.19
N ASP A 19 -25.80 36.48 17.27
CA ASP A 19 -26.51 37.12 18.39
C ASP A 19 -25.89 36.81 19.78
N GLY A 20 -24.56 36.77 19.87
CA GLY A 20 -23.82 36.52 21.11
C GLY A 20 -23.87 35.08 21.62
N ARG A 21 -24.40 34.13 20.84
CA ARG A 21 -24.41 32.70 21.17
C ARG A 21 -23.42 31.93 20.27
N PRO A 22 -22.72 30.92 20.80
CA PRO A 22 -21.87 30.05 19.99
C PRO A 22 -22.75 29.33 18.95
N ALA A 23 -22.45 29.54 17.67
CA ALA A 23 -23.04 28.78 16.57
C ALA A 23 -22.06 27.68 16.12
N PRO A 24 -22.53 26.47 15.81
CA PRO A 24 -21.68 25.44 15.22
C PRO A 24 -21.10 25.95 13.91
N THR A 25 -19.78 26.01 13.80
CA THR A 25 -19.08 26.29 12.55
C THR A 25 -18.57 24.98 11.96
N SER A 26 -18.88 24.72 10.69
CA SER A 26 -18.29 23.62 9.92
C SER A 26 -17.14 24.17 9.08
N VAL A 27 -15.97 23.55 9.15
CA VAL A 27 -14.86 23.81 8.23
C VAL A 27 -14.76 22.63 7.28
N GLU A 28 -14.93 22.89 6.00
CA GLU A 28 -14.67 21.94 4.94
C GLU A 28 -13.29 22.22 4.37
N THR A 29 -12.43 21.20 4.30
CA THR A 29 -11.08 21.32 3.73
C THR A 29 -10.92 20.30 2.61
N ASN A 30 -10.44 20.78 1.46
CA ASN A 30 -10.16 19.94 0.32
C ASN A 30 -8.67 19.62 0.29
N ILE A 31 -8.32 18.40 0.74
CA ILE A 31 -6.96 17.89 0.65
C ILE A 31 -6.80 17.22 -0.72
N ARG A 32 -5.93 17.78 -1.56
CA ARG A 32 -5.64 17.25 -2.89
C ARG A 32 -4.49 16.25 -2.80
N PHE A 33 -4.79 14.98 -3.00
CA PHE A 33 -3.78 13.94 -3.10
C PHE A 33 -3.38 13.77 -4.57
N ARG A 34 -2.08 13.87 -4.86
CA ARG A 34 -1.56 13.41 -6.15
C ARG A 34 -1.45 11.89 -6.05
N VAL A 35 -2.20 11.19 -6.89
CA VAL A 35 -1.99 9.75 -7.10
C VAL A 35 -0.68 9.62 -7.87
N PRO A 36 0.37 9.00 -7.31
CA PRO A 36 1.60 8.75 -8.05
C PRO A 36 1.28 7.87 -9.28
N GLU A 37 1.92 8.15 -10.41
CA GLU A 37 1.89 7.21 -11.54
C GLU A 37 2.46 5.88 -11.04
N VAL A 38 1.84 4.76 -11.44
CA VAL A 38 2.35 3.43 -11.11
C VAL A 38 3.73 3.31 -11.76
N GLU A 39 4.79 3.43 -10.97
CA GLU A 39 6.15 3.20 -11.46
C GLU A 39 6.26 1.75 -11.94
N ARG A 40 6.95 1.59 -13.08
CA ARG A 40 6.94 0.39 -13.91
C ARG A 40 7.35 -0.86 -13.12
N GLY A 41 6.70 -1.98 -13.43
CA GLY A 41 6.99 -3.30 -12.87
C GLY A 41 8.42 -3.77 -13.14
N TRP A 42 8.80 -4.87 -12.50
CA TRP A 42 10.12 -5.48 -12.54
C TRP A 42 10.72 -5.52 -13.97
N ASP A 43 11.85 -4.84 -14.15
CA ASP A 43 12.59 -4.78 -15.42
C ASP A 43 13.89 -5.62 -15.40
N GLY A 44 14.19 -6.24 -14.26
CA GLY A 44 15.33 -7.14 -14.09
C GLY A 44 15.08 -8.56 -14.61
N PRO A 45 16.10 -9.43 -14.53
CA PRO A 45 15.93 -10.83 -14.89
C PRO A 45 14.95 -11.54 -13.94
N GLU A 46 14.16 -12.45 -14.47
CA GLU A 46 13.38 -13.35 -13.62
C GLU A 46 14.31 -14.32 -12.85
N PRO A 47 14.01 -14.62 -11.58
CA PRO A 47 14.88 -15.42 -10.74
C PRO A 47 14.92 -16.89 -11.20
N THR A 48 16.05 -17.54 -10.91
CA THR A 48 16.17 -18.98 -11.13
C THR A 48 15.34 -19.78 -10.13
N GLY A 49 15.08 -21.06 -10.43
CA GLY A 49 14.40 -21.96 -9.48
C GLY A 49 15.15 -22.14 -8.16
N VAL A 50 16.49 -22.02 -8.17
CA VAL A 50 17.31 -22.05 -6.95
C VAL A 50 17.09 -20.80 -6.11
N GLN A 51 17.09 -19.62 -6.73
CA GLN A 51 16.79 -18.36 -6.03
C GLN A 51 15.41 -18.37 -5.40
N LEU A 52 14.39 -18.83 -6.13
CA LEU A 52 13.02 -18.95 -5.61
C LEU A 52 12.93 -19.90 -4.41
N SER A 53 13.64 -21.04 -4.46
CA SER A 53 13.64 -22.01 -3.37
C SER A 53 14.30 -21.44 -2.11
N LEU A 54 15.46 -20.78 -2.25
CA LEU A 54 16.15 -20.13 -1.13
C LEU A 54 15.33 -18.97 -0.55
N ALA A 55 14.74 -18.13 -1.40
CA ALA A 55 13.90 -17.03 -0.98
C ALA A 55 12.66 -17.52 -0.21
N ARG A 56 12.03 -18.60 -0.67
CA ARG A 56 10.92 -19.23 0.06
C ARG A 56 11.34 -19.68 1.46
N GLU A 57 12.47 -20.39 1.57
CA GLU A 57 13.00 -20.86 2.86
C GLU A 57 13.25 -19.70 3.84
N ILE A 58 13.84 -18.60 3.34
CA ILE A 58 14.07 -17.40 4.13
C ILE A 58 12.73 -16.82 4.62
N VAL A 59 11.77 -16.63 3.72
CA VAL A 59 10.46 -16.04 4.05
C VAL A 59 9.70 -16.91 5.07
N GLU A 60 9.70 -18.24 4.90
CA GLU A 60 9.08 -19.19 5.84
C GLU A 60 9.75 -19.18 7.21
N SER A 61 11.04 -18.82 7.30
CA SER A 61 11.79 -18.73 8.55
C SER A 61 11.54 -17.43 9.33
N MET A 62 10.92 -16.42 8.71
CA MET A 62 10.66 -15.13 9.37
C MET A 62 9.50 -15.25 10.36
N PRO A 63 9.69 -14.86 11.64
CA PRO A 63 8.66 -14.99 12.67
C PRO A 63 7.42 -14.13 12.41
N ASP A 64 7.61 -13.00 11.71
CA ASP A 64 6.56 -12.02 11.42
C ASP A 64 6.14 -12.00 9.93
N TRP A 65 6.50 -13.02 9.14
CA TRP A 65 5.94 -13.12 7.79
C TRP A 65 4.47 -13.54 7.89
N SER A 66 3.55 -12.57 7.86
CA SER A 66 2.13 -12.82 7.96
C SER A 66 1.33 -12.18 6.81
N PRO A 67 0.33 -12.87 6.26
CA PRO A 67 -0.67 -12.26 5.37
C PRO A 67 -1.35 -11.01 5.97
N ARG A 68 -1.43 -10.93 7.31
CA ARG A 68 -2.05 -9.78 7.98
C ARG A 68 -1.29 -8.48 7.75
N ASP A 69 0.02 -8.52 7.54
CA ASP A 69 0.81 -7.32 7.24
C ASP A 69 0.44 -6.74 5.87
N ARG A 70 0.06 -7.59 4.91
CA ARG A 70 -0.47 -7.16 3.61
C ARG A 70 -1.83 -6.48 3.76
N MET A 71 -2.72 -7.04 4.58
CA MET A 71 -4.02 -6.44 4.87
C MET A 71 -3.89 -5.06 5.53
N GLU A 72 -3.03 -4.95 6.56
CA GLU A 72 -2.76 -3.67 7.21
C GLU A 72 -2.16 -2.64 6.24
N ALA A 73 -1.25 -3.06 5.36
CA ALA A 73 -0.70 -2.20 4.32
C ALA A 73 -1.77 -1.67 3.35
N MET A 74 -2.77 -2.48 2.99
CA MET A 74 -3.87 -2.04 2.12
C MET A 74 -4.83 -1.05 2.80
N MET A 75 -4.87 -1.04 4.13
CA MET A 75 -5.66 -0.09 4.93
C MET A 75 -4.83 1.07 5.48
N ASP A 76 -3.55 1.17 5.11
CA ASP A 76 -2.70 2.26 5.54
C ASP A 76 -3.25 3.61 5.06
N GLY A 77 -3.19 4.62 5.93
CA GLY A 77 -3.79 5.94 5.68
C GLY A 77 -5.32 6.05 5.79
N LEU A 78 -6.05 4.96 6.08
CA LEU A 78 -7.48 5.03 6.41
C LEU A 78 -7.72 5.32 7.90
N ASP A 79 -8.67 6.22 8.18
CA ASP A 79 -9.19 6.48 9.53
C ASP A 79 -9.81 5.21 10.16
N PHE A 80 -9.79 5.13 11.49
CA PHE A 80 -10.22 3.95 12.26
C PHE A 80 -11.65 3.50 11.94
N ASP A 81 -12.58 4.43 11.79
CA ASP A 81 -13.98 4.16 11.44
C ASP A 81 -14.12 3.60 10.01
N ARG A 82 -13.29 4.08 9.08
CA ARG A 82 -13.25 3.60 7.71
C ARG A 82 -12.65 2.20 7.63
N ARG A 83 -11.62 1.88 8.42
CA ARG A 83 -11.03 0.54 8.48
C ARG A 83 -12.07 -0.53 8.84
N ALA A 84 -12.96 -0.25 9.80
CA ALA A 84 -14.03 -1.16 10.20
C ALA A 84 -15.04 -1.47 9.07
N VAL A 85 -15.19 -0.56 8.10
CA VAL A 85 -16.07 -0.74 6.94
C VAL A 85 -15.35 -1.35 5.75
N VAL A 86 -14.11 -0.92 5.49
CA VAL A 86 -13.31 -1.30 4.32
C VAL A 86 -12.70 -2.70 4.50
N GLY A 87 -12.25 -3.05 5.71
CA GLY A 87 -11.62 -4.34 6.01
C GLY A 87 -12.44 -5.54 5.50
N PRO A 88 -13.76 -5.64 5.84
CA PRO A 88 -14.61 -6.71 5.33
C PRO A 88 -14.73 -6.76 3.80
N TRP A 89 -14.63 -5.63 3.10
CA TRP A 89 -14.64 -5.61 1.64
C TRP A 89 -13.33 -6.14 1.06
N ILE A 90 -12.20 -5.84 1.70
CA ILE A 90 -10.91 -6.38 1.28
C ILE A 90 -10.90 -7.90 1.49
N ASP A 91 -11.37 -8.38 2.64
CA ASP A 91 -11.50 -9.83 2.90
C ASP A 91 -12.38 -10.54 1.86
N GLU A 92 -13.45 -9.89 1.39
CA GLU A 92 -14.36 -10.41 0.37
C GLU A 92 -13.74 -10.41 -1.03
N LEU A 93 -13.12 -9.30 -1.44
CA LEU A 93 -12.68 -9.07 -2.82
C LEU A 93 -11.26 -9.58 -3.08
N LEU A 94 -10.41 -9.60 -2.07
CA LEU A 94 -9.01 -9.99 -2.11
C LEU A 94 -8.74 -11.03 -1.03
N PRO A 95 -9.33 -12.24 -1.15
CA PRO A 95 -9.17 -13.28 -0.16
C PRO A 95 -7.68 -13.63 -0.04
N MET A 96 -7.14 -13.45 1.17
CA MET A 96 -5.75 -13.76 1.45
C MET A 96 -5.59 -15.28 1.57
N ASP A 97 -4.81 -15.86 0.66
CA ASP A 97 -4.37 -17.23 0.78
C ASP A 97 -2.87 -17.25 1.10
N ARG A 98 -2.53 -18.02 2.14
CA ARG A 98 -1.17 -18.07 2.69
C ARG A 98 -0.14 -18.52 1.65
N GLU A 99 -0.51 -19.42 0.76
CA GLU A 99 0.44 -19.98 -0.21
C GLU A 99 0.73 -19.00 -1.35
N THR A 100 -0.28 -18.26 -1.81
CA THR A 100 -0.10 -17.17 -2.79
C THR A 100 0.68 -16.03 -2.19
N ASP A 101 0.38 -15.62 -0.95
CA ASP A 101 1.18 -14.57 -0.28
C ASP A 101 2.63 -15.02 -0.10
N LEU A 102 2.87 -16.30 0.20
CA LEU A 102 4.21 -16.83 0.32
C LEU A 102 4.94 -16.79 -1.01
N ARG A 103 4.26 -17.23 -2.06
CA ARG A 103 4.79 -17.21 -3.43
C ARG A 103 5.13 -15.78 -3.87
N ILE A 104 4.28 -14.80 -3.55
CA ILE A 104 4.51 -13.39 -3.86
C ILE A 104 5.72 -12.85 -3.12
N ALA A 105 5.81 -13.07 -1.80
CA ALA A 105 6.92 -12.61 -0.97
C ALA A 105 8.26 -13.27 -1.40
N ALA A 106 8.23 -14.58 -1.67
CA ALA A 106 9.40 -15.31 -2.15
C ALA A 106 9.85 -14.82 -3.54
N LEU A 107 8.91 -14.54 -4.45
CA LEU A 107 9.23 -13.99 -5.77
C LEU A 107 9.84 -12.59 -5.66
N GLN A 108 9.25 -11.71 -4.86
CA GLN A 108 9.80 -10.36 -4.61
C GLN A 108 11.23 -10.43 -4.07
N MET A 109 11.47 -11.30 -3.07
CA MET A 109 12.81 -11.50 -2.51
C MET A 109 13.79 -12.09 -3.53
N ALA A 110 13.37 -13.08 -4.31
CA ALA A 110 14.22 -13.71 -5.32
C ALA A 110 14.61 -12.78 -6.47
N ARG A 111 13.75 -11.82 -6.83
CA ARG A 111 14.07 -10.75 -7.79
C ARG A 111 15.12 -9.78 -7.24
N LEU A 112 15.05 -9.49 -5.94
CA LEU A 112 15.91 -8.50 -5.29
C LEU A 112 17.31 -9.00 -4.93
N TYR A 113 17.49 -10.30 -4.71
CA TYR A 113 18.75 -10.85 -4.22
C TYR A 113 19.27 -11.95 -5.13
N SER A 114 20.58 -11.89 -5.38
CA SER A 114 21.30 -12.96 -6.07
C SER A 114 21.29 -14.25 -5.24
N GLU A 115 21.51 -15.37 -5.90
CA GLU A 115 21.64 -16.68 -5.23
C GLU A 115 22.71 -16.67 -4.13
N ALA A 116 23.83 -15.97 -4.35
CA ALA A 116 24.91 -15.85 -3.37
C ALA A 116 24.47 -15.05 -2.14
N GLU A 117 23.73 -13.94 -2.33
CA GLU A 117 23.20 -13.14 -1.22
C GLU A 117 22.16 -13.92 -0.41
N LEU A 118 21.24 -14.64 -1.06
CA LEU A 118 20.23 -15.46 -0.37
C LEU A 118 20.88 -16.54 0.51
N ARG A 119 21.94 -17.19 0.02
CA ARG A 119 22.71 -18.15 0.85
C ARG A 119 23.36 -17.49 2.06
N ARG A 120 23.88 -16.28 1.91
CA ARG A 120 24.46 -15.50 3.01
C ARG A 120 23.39 -15.15 4.05
N VAL A 121 22.19 -14.77 3.62
CA VAL A 121 21.05 -14.52 4.53
C VAL A 121 20.71 -15.78 5.34
N LEU A 122 20.60 -16.95 4.69
CA LEU A 122 20.35 -18.22 5.39
C LEU A 122 21.47 -18.60 6.38
N ALA A 123 22.71 -18.20 6.09
CA ALA A 123 23.84 -18.36 7.01
C ALA A 123 23.83 -17.34 8.18
N GLY A 124 22.85 -16.46 8.25
CA GLY A 124 22.74 -15.41 9.26
C GLY A 124 23.64 -14.19 9.01
N GLU A 125 24.19 -14.06 7.80
CA GLU A 125 25.00 -12.91 7.43
C GLU A 125 24.15 -11.73 6.96
N ARG A 126 24.67 -10.52 7.19
CA ARG A 126 24.04 -9.29 6.68
C ARG A 126 24.31 -9.12 5.17
N VAL A 127 23.26 -8.77 4.43
CA VAL A 127 23.31 -8.31 3.03
C VAL A 127 22.87 -6.86 2.93
N ASP A 128 23.16 -6.21 1.81
CA ASP A 128 22.80 -4.80 1.60
C ASP A 128 21.29 -4.63 1.48
N ASP A 129 20.77 -3.64 2.20
CA ASP A 129 19.35 -3.29 2.16
C ASP A 129 18.97 -2.76 0.77
N ARG A 130 17.79 -3.14 0.28
CA ARG A 130 17.26 -2.66 -1.01
C ARG A 130 16.49 -1.36 -0.83
N SER A 131 16.52 -0.51 -1.85
CA SER A 131 15.80 0.76 -1.81
C SER A 131 14.27 0.52 -1.84
N PRO A 132 13.46 1.44 -1.29
CA PRO A 132 12.00 1.36 -1.38
C PRO A 132 11.49 1.23 -2.82
N GLU A 133 12.16 1.90 -3.76
CA GLU A 133 11.81 1.86 -5.19
C GLU A 133 12.08 0.48 -5.78
N ALA A 134 13.22 -0.15 -5.44
CA ALA A 134 13.52 -1.51 -5.86
C ALA A 134 12.53 -2.52 -5.26
N LEU A 135 12.17 -2.37 -3.98
CA LEU A 135 11.15 -3.19 -3.32
C LEU A 135 9.80 -3.09 -4.03
N ALA A 136 9.36 -1.88 -4.37
CA ALA A 136 8.12 -1.64 -5.09
C ALA A 136 8.14 -2.25 -6.49
N ALA A 137 9.23 -2.08 -7.25
CA ALA A 137 9.37 -2.63 -8.60
C ALA A 137 9.43 -4.16 -8.62
N ALA A 138 10.00 -4.80 -7.58
CA ALA A 138 10.09 -6.26 -7.49
C ALA A 138 8.76 -6.94 -7.19
N CYS A 139 7.75 -6.20 -6.70
CA CYS A 139 6.41 -6.74 -6.50
C CYS A 139 5.86 -7.31 -7.82
N PRO A 140 5.22 -8.49 -7.78
CA PRO A 140 4.49 -8.99 -8.93
C PRO A 140 3.39 -8.00 -9.35
N GLU A 141 3.15 -7.91 -10.66
CA GLU A 141 1.98 -7.20 -11.17
C GLU A 141 0.70 -7.84 -10.66
N LEU A 142 -0.35 -7.03 -10.51
CA LEU A 142 -1.67 -7.53 -10.16
C LEU A 142 -2.17 -8.47 -11.25
N THR A 143 -2.79 -9.57 -10.83
CA THR A 143 -3.55 -10.40 -11.77
C THR A 143 -4.79 -9.65 -12.25
N PRO A 144 -5.35 -9.97 -13.43
CA PRO A 144 -6.59 -9.32 -13.90
C PRO A 144 -7.75 -9.41 -12.92
N GLY A 145 -7.81 -10.49 -12.11
CA GLY A 145 -8.81 -10.63 -11.04
C GLY A 145 -8.58 -9.66 -9.89
N GLU A 146 -7.33 -9.46 -9.48
CA GLU A 146 -6.97 -8.48 -8.45
C GLU A 146 -7.19 -7.04 -8.93
N GLU A 147 -6.94 -6.74 -10.21
CA GLU A 147 -7.24 -5.42 -10.80
C GLU A 147 -8.75 -5.11 -10.71
N LEU A 148 -9.60 -6.06 -11.13
CA LEU A 148 -11.05 -5.92 -11.02
C LEU A 148 -11.52 -5.79 -9.56
N ALA A 149 -10.92 -6.54 -8.63
CA ALA A 149 -11.19 -6.44 -7.21
C ALA A 149 -10.84 -5.05 -6.66
N MET A 150 -9.70 -4.48 -7.08
CA MET A 150 -9.29 -3.13 -6.70
C MET A 150 -10.20 -2.05 -7.29
N GLU A 151 -10.67 -2.21 -8.53
CA GLU A 151 -11.66 -1.32 -9.15
C GLU A 151 -13.00 -1.37 -8.41
N GLU A 152 -13.46 -2.55 -8.05
CA GLU A 152 -14.69 -2.74 -7.28
C GLU A 152 -14.56 -2.16 -5.87
N LEU A 153 -13.42 -2.36 -5.20
CA LEU A 153 -13.14 -1.75 -3.90
C LEU A 153 -13.20 -0.22 -3.98
N ARG A 154 -12.58 0.37 -5.01
CA ARG A 154 -12.65 1.81 -5.28
C ARG A 154 -14.09 2.26 -5.54
N ARG A 155 -14.86 1.52 -6.32
CA ARG A 155 -16.27 1.82 -6.61
C ARG A 155 -17.11 1.82 -5.33
N ARG A 156 -16.97 0.81 -4.47
CA ARG A 156 -17.67 0.72 -3.17
C ARG A 156 -17.28 1.87 -2.24
N TYR A 157 -15.99 2.15 -2.14
CA TYR A 157 -15.48 3.24 -1.30
C TYR A 157 -16.02 4.60 -1.74
N CYS A 158 -15.89 4.91 -3.04
CA CYS A 158 -16.34 6.20 -3.58
C CYS A 158 -17.86 6.34 -3.60
N GLY A 159 -18.60 5.26 -3.79
CA GLY A 159 -20.06 5.26 -3.66
C GLY A 159 -20.53 5.54 -2.23
N ARG A 160 -19.74 5.17 -1.22
CA ARG A 160 -20.08 5.41 0.19
C ARG A 160 -19.64 6.78 0.70
N TYR A 161 -18.44 7.22 0.35
CA TYR A 161 -17.80 8.41 0.95
C TYR A 161 -17.74 9.61 0.03
N GLY A 162 -18.19 9.50 -1.23
CA GLY A 162 -18.21 10.60 -2.18
C GLY A 162 -16.79 11.04 -2.60
N CYS A 163 -16.13 10.26 -3.44
CA CYS A 163 -14.86 10.70 -4.02
C CYS A 163 -15.08 11.76 -5.10
N GLU A 164 -14.40 12.89 -5.01
CA GLU A 164 -14.25 13.80 -6.13
C GLU A 164 -13.06 13.35 -7.00
N VAL A 165 -13.34 12.97 -8.25
CA VAL A 165 -12.29 12.77 -9.25
C VAL A 165 -11.89 14.15 -9.75
N ILE A 166 -10.81 14.71 -9.22
CA ILE A 166 -10.23 15.95 -9.72
C ILE A 166 -9.47 15.63 -11.01
N GLY A 167 -10.06 15.97 -12.16
CA GLY A 167 -9.40 15.82 -13.45
C GLY A 167 -8.26 16.83 -13.62
N PRO A 168 -7.31 16.58 -14.56
CA PRO A 168 -6.19 17.48 -14.83
C PRO A 168 -6.62 18.89 -15.29
N ASP A 169 -7.83 19.02 -15.84
CA ASP A 169 -8.38 20.28 -16.35
C ASP A 169 -9.10 21.12 -15.28
N SER A 170 -9.17 20.64 -14.03
CA SER A 170 -9.89 21.29 -12.94
C SER A 170 -9.06 22.36 -12.20
N VAL A 171 -8.01 22.89 -12.83
CA VAL A 171 -7.15 23.94 -12.26
C VAL A 171 -7.59 25.31 -12.80
N PRO A 172 -8.24 26.18 -12.01
CA PRO A 172 -8.25 27.60 -12.32
C PRO A 172 -6.83 28.13 -12.11
N GLY A 173 -6.31 28.84 -13.11
CA GLY A 173 -5.04 29.57 -13.03
C GLY A 173 -5.05 30.72 -12.03
#